data_AF-A0A4U6XNE1-F1
#
_entry.id   AF-A0A4U6XNE1-F1
#
_cell.length_a   1.000
_cell.length_b   1.000
_cell.length_c   1.000
_cell.angle_alpha   90.00
_cell.angle_beta   90.00
_cell.angle_gamma   90.00
#
_symmetry.space_group_name_H-M   'P 1'
#
loop_
_entity.id
_entity.type
_entity.pdbx_description
1 polymer ?
#
loop_
_entity_poly.entity_id
_entity_poly.type
_entity_poly.pdbx_seq_one_letter_code
_entity_poly.pdbx_strand_id
1 'polypeptide(L)'
;MGLFNKKSSDSKQTTSGLPSTSTNAPPPQQLWQIPIPKFQPLQFIPARNQATILDFTVGEVRAVAHDILPDGGNHWCFYLQIASDMRNPREQSVRIDPTPSGVPGAVIADGFKANVVVSLLAYEVSQQAQHVSHLAVSRGVKVRDFI
;
A
#
# COMPACT_ATOMS: atom_id res chain seq x y z
N MET A 1 -13.83 -27.94 -51.44
CA MET A 1 -12.87 -28.97 -51.90
C MET A 1 -11.58 -28.76 -51.12
N GLY A 2 -10.83 -29.74 -50.62
CA GLY A 2 -11.15 -31.12 -50.19
C GLY A 2 -10.80 -31.26 -48.69
N LEU A 3 -11.20 -32.27 -47.91
CA LEU A 3 -11.24 -33.72 -48.14
C LEU A 3 -9.86 -34.37 -48.37
N PHE A 4 -9.24 -34.85 -47.29
CA PHE A 4 -8.42 -36.07 -47.27
C PHE A 4 -8.67 -36.86 -45.97
N ASN A 5 -8.63 -38.19 -46.04
CA ASN A 5 -9.13 -39.09 -44.99
C ASN A 5 -8.52 -40.51 -45.13
N LYS A 6 -7.95 -41.05 -44.06
CA LYS A 6 -7.53 -42.47 -43.80
C LYS A 6 -6.96 -42.51 -42.38
N LYS A 7 -7.41 -43.34 -41.42
CA LYS A 7 -7.40 -44.81 -41.32
C LYS A 7 -5.99 -45.40 -41.51
N SER A 8 -5.26 -45.84 -40.47
CA SER A 8 -5.53 -46.85 -39.41
C SER A 8 -5.06 -48.26 -39.80
N SER A 9 -4.20 -48.86 -38.96
CA SER A 9 -4.03 -50.30 -38.74
C SER A 9 -3.27 -50.53 -37.44
N ASP A 10 -3.66 -51.53 -36.65
CA ASP A 10 -2.93 -52.01 -35.48
C ASP A 10 -1.72 -52.88 -35.86
N SER A 11 -0.85 -53.13 -34.88
CA SER A 11 -0.17 -54.41 -34.72
C SER A 11 -0.05 -54.76 -33.24
N LYS A 12 -0.19 -56.05 -32.89
CA LYS A 12 -0.20 -56.56 -31.51
C LYS A 12 1.13 -57.23 -31.17
N GLN A 13 1.61 -57.09 -29.94
CA GLN A 13 2.53 -58.08 -29.37
C GLN A 13 2.33 -58.26 -27.85
N THR A 14 2.01 -59.49 -27.45
CA THR A 14 2.08 -60.05 -26.10
C THR A 14 3.50 -60.60 -25.82
N THR A 15 3.96 -60.87 -24.60
CA THR A 15 3.29 -60.94 -23.28
C THR A 15 3.67 -59.71 -22.41
N SER A 16 4.07 -59.67 -21.13
CA SER A 16 4.42 -60.65 -20.07
C SER A 16 3.54 -60.47 -18.81
N GLY A 17 4.10 -60.29 -17.61
CA GLY A 17 3.34 -59.98 -16.39
C GLY A 17 4.19 -59.63 -15.16
N LEU A 18 3.54 -58.95 -14.21
CA LEU A 18 3.91 -58.64 -12.81
C LEU A 18 5.12 -57.73 -12.53
N PRO A 19 5.12 -56.98 -11.40
CA PRO A 19 4.01 -56.59 -10.52
C PRO A 19 3.67 -55.09 -10.63
N SER A 20 2.47 -54.71 -10.20
CA SER A 20 2.12 -53.30 -9.99
C SER A 20 2.76 -52.78 -8.69
N THR A 21 3.98 -52.25 -8.75
CA THR A 21 4.56 -51.48 -7.64
C THR A 21 3.78 -50.18 -7.46
N SER A 22 2.84 -50.18 -6.52
CA SER A 22 2.24 -48.96 -5.99
C SER A 22 3.31 -48.18 -5.23
N THR A 23 4.07 -47.35 -5.96
CA THR A 23 4.93 -46.33 -5.37
C THR A 23 4.06 -45.31 -4.66
N ASN A 24 3.75 -45.60 -3.39
CA ASN A 24 3.34 -44.62 -2.40
C ASN A 24 4.51 -43.63 -2.22
N ALA A 25 4.63 -42.69 -3.16
CA ALA A 25 5.40 -41.49 -2.93
C ALA A 25 4.86 -40.85 -1.64
N PRO A 26 5.70 -40.53 -0.64
CA PRO A 26 5.23 -39.84 0.54
C PRO A 26 4.54 -38.53 0.10
N PRO A 27 3.44 -38.13 0.75
CA PRO A 27 2.79 -36.86 0.43
C PRO A 27 3.84 -35.74 0.50
N PRO A 28 3.79 -34.76 -0.42
CA PRO A 28 4.83 -33.73 -0.53
C PRO A 28 5.03 -33.08 0.84
N GLN A 29 6.28 -33.10 1.32
CA GLN A 29 6.59 -32.66 2.68
C GLN A 29 6.05 -31.25 2.91
N GLN A 30 5.44 -31.06 4.08
CA GLN A 30 4.68 -29.87 4.41
C GLN A 30 5.59 -28.64 4.39
N LEU A 31 5.62 -27.94 3.24
CA LEU A 31 6.29 -26.66 3.07
C LEU A 31 5.91 -25.75 4.23
N TRP A 32 6.92 -25.25 4.95
CA TRP A 32 6.74 -24.45 6.15
C TRP A 32 5.75 -23.32 5.89
N GLN A 33 4.57 -23.40 6.53
CA GLN A 33 3.54 -22.37 6.43
C GLN A 33 3.96 -21.16 7.26
N ILE A 34 4.93 -20.42 6.76
CA ILE A 34 5.36 -19.14 7.32
C ILE A 34 4.15 -18.20 7.24
N PRO A 35 3.57 -17.75 8.38
CA PRO A 35 2.40 -16.90 8.34
C PRO A 35 2.78 -15.54 7.76
N ILE A 36 2.07 -15.11 6.72
CA ILE A 36 2.27 -13.79 6.12
C ILE A 36 1.99 -12.72 7.20
N PRO A 37 2.94 -11.81 7.50
CA PRO A 37 2.74 -10.77 8.50
C PRO A 37 1.49 -9.92 8.19
N LYS A 38 0.73 -9.55 9.22
CA LYS A 38 -0.40 -8.63 9.07
C LYS A 38 0.13 -7.28 8.56
N PHE A 39 -0.38 -6.82 7.43
CA PHE A 39 -0.04 -5.52 6.85
C PHE A 39 -0.44 -4.39 7.81
N GLN A 40 0.52 -3.57 8.21
CA GLN A 40 0.33 -2.40 9.08
C GLN A 40 0.68 -1.14 8.27
N PRO A 41 -0.31 -0.50 7.61
CA PRO A 41 -0.03 0.62 6.70
C PRO A 41 0.40 1.89 7.43
N LEU A 42 -0.14 2.14 8.63
CA LEU A 42 -0.03 3.41 9.32
C LEU A 42 1.24 3.48 10.19
N GLN A 43 2.06 4.52 9.99
CA GLN A 43 3.28 4.77 10.76
C GLN A 43 3.35 6.22 11.21
N PHE A 44 3.80 6.47 12.43
CA PHE A 44 3.98 7.82 12.98
C PHE A 44 5.46 8.19 13.09
N ILE A 45 5.81 9.43 12.72
CA ILE A 45 7.18 9.96 12.81
C ILE A 45 7.16 11.27 13.61
N PRO A 46 7.83 11.34 14.79
CA PRO A 46 8.45 10.24 15.53
C PRO A 46 7.39 9.40 16.27
N ALA A 47 7.48 8.06 16.19
CA ALA A 47 6.45 7.15 16.70
C ALA A 47 6.07 7.36 18.18
N ARG A 48 7.04 7.69 19.04
CA ARG A 48 6.81 8.00 20.47
C ARG A 48 5.85 9.18 20.71
N ASN A 49 5.71 10.09 19.73
CA ASN A 49 4.82 11.25 19.82
C ASN A 49 3.40 10.94 19.29
N GLN A 50 3.08 9.71 18.87
CA GLN A 50 1.79 9.34 18.24
C GLN A 50 0.56 9.89 18.99
N ALA A 51 0.51 9.75 20.32
CA ALA A 51 -0.61 10.24 21.13
C ALA A 51 -0.75 11.78 21.08
N THR A 52 0.38 12.51 21.10
CA THR A 52 0.42 13.98 20.95
C THR A 52 0.04 14.40 19.53
N ILE A 53 0.58 13.71 18.52
CA ILE A 53 0.28 13.94 17.10
C ILE A 53 -1.22 13.86 16.88
N LEU A 54 -1.88 12.81 17.40
CA LEU A 54 -3.32 12.59 17.31
C LEU A 54 -4.17 13.55 18.16
N ASP A 55 -3.60 14.39 19.02
CA ASP A 55 -4.34 15.33 19.87
C ASP A 55 -4.23 16.80 19.45
N PHE A 56 -3.30 17.16 18.55
CA PHE A 56 -3.24 18.51 17.97
C PHE A 56 -4.57 18.87 17.29
N THR A 57 -5.10 20.04 17.64
CA THR A 57 -6.19 20.71 16.91
C THR A 57 -5.68 21.19 15.56
N VAL A 58 -6.45 20.99 14.50
CA VAL A 58 -6.13 21.42 13.13
C VAL A 58 -6.82 22.75 12.84
N GLY A 59 -6.06 23.76 12.42
CA GLY A 59 -6.58 25.08 12.03
C GLY A 59 -6.91 25.21 10.54
N GLU A 60 -6.22 24.44 9.69
CA GLU A 60 -6.35 24.44 8.23
C GLU A 60 -5.81 23.11 7.69
N VAL A 61 -6.34 22.62 6.57
CA VAL A 61 -5.72 21.51 5.82
C VAL A 61 -5.22 22.03 4.47
N ARG A 62 -4.02 21.61 4.08
CA ARG A 62 -3.46 21.92 2.76
C ARG A 62 -3.25 20.63 1.98
N ALA A 63 -3.91 20.49 0.84
CA ALA A 63 -3.60 19.44 -0.14
C ALA A 63 -2.43 19.95 -1.00
N VAL A 64 -1.29 19.26 -0.94
CA VAL A 64 -0.04 19.72 -1.54
C VAL A 64 0.42 18.72 -2.59
N ALA A 65 0.61 19.20 -3.82
CA ALA A 65 1.31 18.46 -4.85
C ALA A 65 2.82 18.70 -4.73
N HIS A 66 3.58 17.62 -4.73
CA HIS A 66 5.03 17.63 -4.83
C HIS A 66 5.48 17.44 -6.29
N ASP A 67 6.74 17.09 -6.49
CA ASP A 67 7.39 17.02 -7.79
C ASP A 67 6.63 16.12 -8.80
N ILE A 68 6.65 16.56 -10.06
CA ILE A 68 6.00 15.86 -11.18
C ILE A 68 6.80 14.60 -11.50
N LEU A 69 6.11 13.47 -11.58
CA LEU A 69 6.66 12.16 -11.90
C LEU A 69 6.94 12.05 -13.41
N PRO A 70 7.84 11.15 -13.87
CA PRO A 70 8.23 11.05 -15.28
C PRO A 70 7.09 10.69 -16.26
N ASP A 71 5.95 10.21 -15.75
CA ASP A 71 4.74 9.88 -16.50
C ASP A 71 3.70 11.02 -16.54
N GLY A 72 4.01 12.17 -15.92
CA GLY A 72 3.10 13.32 -15.80
C GLY A 72 2.17 13.29 -14.59
N GLY A 73 2.24 12.24 -13.75
CA GLY A 73 1.59 12.23 -12.44
C GLY A 73 2.29 13.16 -11.43
N ASN A 74 1.74 13.28 -10.22
CA ASN A 74 2.39 13.97 -9.11
C ASN A 74 2.03 13.31 -7.77
N HIS A 75 2.98 13.29 -6.84
CA HIS A 75 2.74 12.78 -5.49
C HIS A 75 2.03 13.85 -4.63
N TRP A 76 0.91 13.47 -4.00
CA TRP A 76 0.14 14.36 -3.13
C TRP A 76 0.27 13.98 -1.66
N CYS A 77 0.47 14.99 -0.82
CA CYS A 77 0.44 14.91 0.64
C CYS A 77 -0.64 15.85 1.19
N PHE A 78 -1.19 15.51 2.35
CA PHE A 78 -2.01 16.45 3.14
C PHE A 78 -1.20 17.00 4.30
N TYR A 79 -1.12 18.32 4.44
CA TYR A 79 -0.47 19.00 5.56
C TYR A 79 -1.54 19.62 6.46
N LEU A 80 -1.81 18.97 7.58
CA LEU A 80 -2.69 19.46 8.64
C LEU A 80 -1.94 20.54 9.41
N GLN A 81 -2.35 21.80 9.29
CA GLN A 81 -1.76 22.91 10.03
C GLN A 81 -2.19 22.83 11.49
N ILE A 82 -1.23 22.75 12.41
CA ILE A 82 -1.53 22.78 13.85
C ILE A 82 -2.10 24.17 14.19
N ALA A 83 -3.13 24.21 15.02
CA ALA A 83 -3.77 25.46 15.45
C ALA A 83 -2.76 26.39 16.16
N SER A 84 -2.86 27.70 15.93
CA SER A 84 -1.83 28.68 16.31
C SER A 84 -1.61 28.83 17.82
N ASP A 85 -2.58 28.43 18.62
CA ASP A 85 -2.54 28.33 20.09
C ASP A 85 -1.81 27.07 20.61
N MET A 86 -1.71 26.02 19.79
CA MET A 86 -1.00 24.76 20.11
C MET A 86 0.40 24.67 19.47
N ARG A 87 0.72 25.52 18.49
CA ARG A 87 2.01 25.50 17.78
C ARG A 87 3.18 25.85 18.69
N ASN A 88 4.33 25.22 18.41
CA ASN A 88 5.63 25.69 18.88
C ASN A 88 6.64 25.67 17.71
N PRO A 89 7.83 26.31 17.82
CA PRO A 89 8.77 26.44 16.70
C PRO A 89 9.32 25.14 16.10
N ARG A 90 9.01 23.96 16.67
CA ARG A 90 9.41 22.64 16.15
C ARG A 90 8.22 21.83 15.63
N GLU A 91 7.00 22.30 15.83
CA GLU A 91 5.75 21.57 15.58
C GLU A 91 4.74 22.57 14.98
N GLN A 92 4.68 22.61 13.64
CA GLN A 92 3.89 23.55 12.83
C GLN A 92 2.79 22.83 12.03
N SER A 93 3.09 21.65 11.49
CA SER A 93 2.13 20.83 10.76
C SER A 93 2.30 19.33 11.04
N VAL A 94 1.27 18.55 10.72
CA VAL A 94 1.33 17.10 10.57
C VAL A 94 1.09 16.75 9.10
N ARG A 95 2.05 16.09 8.46
CA ARG A 95 1.90 15.57 7.10
C ARG A 95 1.35 14.16 7.12
N ILE A 96 0.28 13.92 6.37
CA ILE A 96 -0.20 12.59 5.97
C ILE A 96 0.33 12.31 4.56
N ASP A 97 1.15 11.28 4.45
CA ASP A 97 1.90 10.89 3.25
C ASP A 97 1.51 9.46 2.82
N PRO A 98 0.73 9.31 1.73
CA PRO A 98 0.39 8.02 1.14
C PRO A 98 1.47 7.60 0.12
N THR A 99 2.25 6.57 0.48
CA THR A 99 3.30 5.99 -0.37
C THR A 99 2.94 4.54 -0.75
N PRO A 100 3.04 4.11 -2.02
CA PRO A 100 2.74 2.73 -2.43
C PRO A 100 3.59 1.68 -1.68
N SER A 101 2.96 0.60 -1.21
CA SER A 101 3.63 -0.43 -0.40
C SER A 101 4.18 -1.62 -1.19
N GLY A 102 3.93 -1.69 -2.50
CA GLY A 102 4.22 -2.86 -3.33
C GLY A 102 3.31 -4.09 -3.08
N VAL A 103 2.46 -4.07 -2.05
CA VAL A 103 1.45 -5.12 -1.81
C VAL A 103 0.24 -4.86 -2.71
N PRO A 104 -0.25 -5.84 -3.49
CA PRO A 104 -1.41 -5.67 -4.36
C PRO A 104 -2.65 -5.16 -3.62
N GLY A 105 -3.36 -4.23 -4.27
CA GLY A 105 -4.64 -3.68 -3.82
C GLY A 105 -5.77 -4.70 -3.85
N ALA A 106 -6.89 -4.35 -3.22
CA ALA A 106 -8.08 -5.20 -3.13
C ALA A 106 -9.29 -4.66 -3.91
N VAL A 107 -9.16 -3.51 -4.59
CA VAL A 107 -10.27 -2.76 -5.20
C VAL A 107 -9.91 -2.26 -6.60
N ILE A 108 -8.75 -1.61 -6.75
CA ILE A 108 -8.24 -1.14 -8.04
C ILE A 108 -7.38 -2.25 -8.64
N ALA A 109 -7.73 -2.71 -9.85
CA ALA A 109 -6.91 -3.66 -10.61
C ALA A 109 -5.52 -3.06 -10.89
N ASP A 110 -4.48 -3.89 -10.75
CA ASP A 110 -3.05 -3.52 -10.84
C ASP A 110 -2.58 -2.39 -9.89
N GLY A 111 -3.45 -1.93 -8.99
CA GLY A 111 -3.14 -0.97 -7.94
C GLY A 111 -2.44 -1.61 -6.74
N PHE A 112 -1.82 -0.79 -5.90
CA PHE A 112 -1.17 -1.20 -4.66
C PHE A 112 -1.89 -0.66 -3.43
N LYS A 113 -1.72 -1.32 -2.28
CA LYS A 113 -2.05 -0.73 -0.98
C LYS A 113 -1.05 0.39 -0.67
N ALA A 114 -1.51 1.46 -0.02
CA ALA A 114 -0.63 2.50 0.50
C ALA A 114 -0.12 2.14 1.91
N ASN A 115 1.15 2.46 2.17
CA ASN A 115 1.60 2.83 3.51
C ASN A 115 1.22 4.30 3.74
N VAL A 116 0.84 4.67 4.96
CA VAL A 116 0.48 6.04 5.34
C VAL A 116 1.43 6.50 6.44
N VAL A 117 2.29 7.46 6.12
CA VAL A 117 3.27 8.01 7.06
C VAL A 117 2.75 9.33 7.60
N VAL A 118 2.58 9.41 8.92
CA VAL A 118 2.06 10.58 9.64
C VAL A 118 3.24 11.26 10.36
N SER A 119 3.76 12.32 9.74
CA SER A 119 4.98 13.01 10.18
C SER A 119 4.69 14.34 10.86
N LEU A 120 5.23 14.55 12.06
CA LEU A 120 5.20 15.83 12.75
C LEU A 120 6.37 16.71 12.27
N LEU A 121 6.06 17.93 11.81
CA LEU A 121 7.01 18.77 11.05
C LEU A 121 7.17 20.17 11.66
N ALA A 122 8.41 20.67 11.64
CA ALA A 122 8.79 22.01 12.07
C ALA A 122 8.50 23.12 11.03
N TYR A 123 7.74 22.80 9.98
CA TYR A 123 7.38 23.71 8.89
C TYR A 123 5.93 23.45 8.43
N GLU A 124 5.32 24.43 7.77
CA GLU A 124 3.91 24.32 7.34
C GLU A 124 3.71 23.39 6.12
N VAL A 125 4.56 23.53 5.11
CA VAL A 125 4.58 22.74 3.86
C VAL A 125 6.03 22.57 3.38
N SER A 126 6.34 21.52 2.61
CA SER A 126 7.69 21.33 2.06
C SER A 126 8.06 22.46 1.08
N GLN A 127 9.36 22.76 0.98
CA GLN A 127 9.91 23.64 -0.06
C GLN A 127 9.79 23.05 -1.48
N GLN A 128 9.53 21.75 -1.59
CA GLN A 128 9.19 21.05 -2.85
C GLN A 128 7.68 21.05 -3.14
N ALA A 129 6.92 22.05 -2.67
CA ALA A 129 5.51 22.20 -2.99
C ALA A 129 5.36 22.85 -4.37
N GLN A 130 4.91 22.08 -5.37
CA GLN A 130 4.64 22.57 -6.73
C GLN A 130 3.24 23.22 -6.82
N HIS A 131 2.29 22.76 -6.00
CA HIS A 131 0.98 23.39 -5.84
C HIS A 131 0.46 23.18 -4.40
N VAL A 132 -0.29 24.15 -3.89
CA VAL A 132 -0.93 24.11 -2.56
C VAL A 132 -2.39 24.54 -2.71
N SER A 133 -3.31 23.63 -2.39
CA SER A 133 -4.74 23.90 -2.32
C SER A 133 -5.19 23.94 -0.85
N HIS A 134 -5.90 24.99 -0.47
CA HIS A 134 -6.29 25.27 0.92
C HIS A 134 -7.72 24.79 1.19
N LEU A 135 -7.89 24.02 2.26
CA LEU A 135 -9.15 23.39 2.67
C LEU A 135 -9.53 23.87 4.07
N ALA A 136 -10.68 24.55 4.15
CA ALA A 136 -11.24 25.01 5.41
C ALA A 136 -11.73 23.83 6.27
N VAL A 137 -11.58 23.93 7.59
CA VAL A 137 -12.01 22.91 8.55
C VAL A 137 -12.89 23.49 9.65
N SER A 138 -13.75 22.64 10.22
CA SER A 138 -14.53 22.95 11.41
C SER A 138 -13.61 23.20 12.61
N ARG A 139 -13.97 24.14 13.48
CA ARG A 139 -13.20 24.42 14.71
C ARG A 139 -13.20 23.20 15.65
N GLY A 140 -12.05 22.92 16.26
CA GLY A 140 -11.90 21.89 17.28
C GLY A 140 -11.67 20.47 16.76
N VAL A 141 -11.65 20.26 15.44
CA VAL A 141 -11.21 18.97 14.87
C VAL A 141 -9.73 18.74 15.16
N LYS A 142 -9.37 17.48 15.40
CA LYS A 142 -8.01 17.04 15.74
C LYS A 142 -7.43 16.19 14.61
N VAL A 143 -6.11 16.03 14.61
CA VAL A 143 -5.38 15.19 13.64
C VAL A 143 -5.94 13.76 13.54
N ARG A 144 -6.47 13.20 14.64
CA ARG A 144 -7.13 11.88 14.64
C ARG A 144 -8.39 11.78 13.78
N ASP A 145 -9.00 12.91 13.43
CA ASP A 145 -10.25 12.95 12.66
C ASP A 145 -9.98 12.82 11.14
N PHE A 146 -8.71 12.67 10.74
CA PHE A 146 -8.22 12.58 9.36
C PHE A 146 -7.46 11.26 9.06
N ILE A 147 -7.46 10.28 9.98
CA ILE A 147 -6.58 9.09 9.96
C ILE A 147 -7.38 7.80 10.20
#